data_AF-A0AAI8FQT2-F1
#
_entry.id   AF-A0AAI8FQT2-F1
#
_cell.length_a   1.000
_cell.length_b   1.000
_cell.length_c   1.000
_cell.angle_alpha   90.00
_cell.angle_beta   90.00
_cell.angle_gamma   90.00
#
_symmetry.space_group_name_H-M   'P 1'
#
loop_
_entity.id
_entity.type
_entity.pdbx_description
1 polymer ?
#
loop_
_entity_poly.entity_id
_entity_poly.type
_entity_poly.pdbx_seq_one_letter_code
_entity_poly.pdbx_strand_id
1 'polypeptide(L)'
;MTRAPQPASITAEELAALIAERDAMLAERDALRGELRVTKVERDLLKEQLKAYERRLFGAKSEARSADQRDLFLNEAEALAPTAATLPAQEEDEAQTQVAGHARKKPGRKPLDPALPREVIRYELPESERMCPHDGSVLVEIGVEVSEQLDIIPQQVRVIRHERVKYACPRCDESLKVTPARSRVIPKGLFTEAALAWFVVSKYMDGLPLYRIAALLKRFGGDISRNTLAASLVRVGEAVQPVINLMRDHLLDSHIVFADETTVQVLKEPGRAPQTKSYMWVQMNGSGPPVRLFGYAPGRGKQHGSDLWAGIRRGAVFMTDGYEPYNAIADANGLVHLGCWVHARRYFVEAQKVLPKKAQGAHQPSTQFITLIGKLYAAESHADQKPHRRARLRRRYSRAVLAQIRALLDEHLATTAPSGLLGKALNYLAGQWPKLNRYVENAAWPIDNNPCENAIRPFVVGRRAWLFADTTGGAKASANLYSLVETCKANGVDAYRYLTELFKALPYARSADDDEALLPWMLGQRTDTTAA
;
A
#
# COMPACT_ATOMS: atom_id res chain seq x y z
N MET A 1 69.91 -6.91 68.48
CA MET A 1 68.68 -7.47 69.07
C MET A 1 67.50 -7.15 68.16
N THR A 2 67.26 -8.01 67.17
CA THR A 2 66.08 -7.97 66.28
C THR A 2 65.00 -8.84 66.90
N ARG A 3 63.88 -8.22 67.31
CA ARG A 3 62.73 -8.89 67.93
C ARG A 3 62.02 -9.71 66.84
N ALA A 4 62.07 -11.03 66.94
CA ALA A 4 61.35 -11.93 66.03
C ALA A 4 59.83 -11.72 66.17
N PRO A 5 59.05 -11.76 65.06
CA PRO A 5 57.61 -11.63 65.12
C PRO A 5 57.00 -12.83 65.86
N GLN A 6 56.17 -12.57 66.87
CA GLN A 6 55.37 -13.60 67.54
C GLN A 6 54.34 -14.17 66.56
N PRO A 7 54.13 -15.50 66.51
CA PRO A 7 53.03 -16.08 65.76
C PRO A 7 51.72 -15.69 66.43
N ALA A 8 50.84 -15.01 65.70
CA ALA A 8 49.49 -14.73 66.16
C ALA A 8 48.73 -16.07 66.29
N SER A 9 48.46 -16.50 67.53
CA SER A 9 47.59 -17.65 67.79
C SER A 9 46.15 -17.18 67.74
N ILE A 10 45.46 -17.47 66.65
CA ILE A 10 44.04 -17.19 66.46
C ILE A 10 43.25 -18.24 67.26
N THR A 11 42.29 -17.81 68.07
CA THR A 11 41.41 -18.73 68.81
C THR A 11 40.41 -19.42 67.86
N ALA A 12 39.88 -20.58 68.26
CA ALA A 12 38.91 -21.31 67.42
C ALA A 12 37.63 -20.50 67.13
N GLU A 13 37.23 -19.62 68.06
CA GLU A 13 36.09 -18.72 67.92
C GLU A 13 36.38 -17.59 66.91
N GLU A 14 37.58 -16.99 66.96
CA GLU A 14 38.01 -15.98 65.98
C GLU A 14 38.14 -16.57 64.56
N LEU A 15 38.62 -17.82 64.44
CA LEU A 15 38.67 -18.51 63.15
C LEU A 15 37.27 -18.78 62.59
N ALA A 16 36.32 -19.18 63.45
CA ALA A 16 34.93 -19.40 63.05
C ALA A 16 34.24 -18.10 62.62
N ALA A 17 34.49 -16.99 63.32
CA ALA A 17 33.98 -15.67 62.96
C ALA A 17 34.53 -15.19 61.60
N LEU A 18 35.83 -15.36 61.35
CA LEU A 18 36.47 -15.01 60.07
C LEU A 18 35.96 -15.88 58.90
N ILE A 19 35.67 -17.16 59.16
CA ILE A 19 35.07 -18.05 58.16
C ILE A 19 33.64 -17.59 57.81
N ALA A 20 32.83 -17.23 58.82
CA ALA A 20 31.49 -16.72 58.61
C ALA A 20 31.48 -15.38 57.85
N GLU A 21 32.41 -14.47 58.16
CA GLU A 21 32.57 -13.19 57.45
C GLU A 21 33.00 -13.41 55.99
N ARG A 22 33.97 -14.30 55.75
CA ARG A 22 34.38 -14.70 54.39
C ARG A 22 33.19 -15.27 53.61
N ASP A 23 32.41 -16.15 54.21
CA ASP A 23 31.29 -16.82 53.52
C ASP A 23 30.15 -15.83 53.23
N ALA A 24 29.90 -14.86 54.12
CA ALA A 24 29.00 -13.75 53.87
C ALA A 24 29.49 -12.86 52.70
N MET A 25 30.77 -12.51 52.66
CA MET A 25 31.36 -11.74 51.55
C MET A 25 31.33 -12.51 50.22
N LEU A 26 31.51 -13.84 50.24
CA LEU A 26 31.39 -14.67 49.04
C LEU A 26 29.96 -14.72 48.51
N ALA A 27 28.97 -14.85 49.40
CA ALA A 27 27.56 -14.80 49.04
C ALA A 27 27.16 -13.44 48.45
N GLU A 28 27.61 -12.34 49.07
CA GLU A 28 27.38 -10.98 48.56
C GLU A 28 28.04 -10.77 47.19
N ARG A 29 29.29 -11.20 47.01
CA ARG A 29 30.00 -11.14 45.73
C ARG A 29 29.23 -11.90 44.64
N ASP A 30 28.71 -13.08 44.94
CA ASP A 30 28.02 -13.90 43.96
C ASP A 30 26.62 -13.34 43.64
N ALA A 31 25.93 -12.74 44.62
CA ALA A 31 24.71 -11.95 44.40
C ALA A 31 24.96 -10.73 43.50
N LEU A 32 25.97 -9.91 43.82
CA LEU A 32 26.38 -8.75 43.02
C LEU A 32 26.83 -9.15 41.61
N ARG A 33 27.49 -10.30 41.44
CA ARG A 33 27.82 -10.84 40.11
C ARG A 33 26.57 -11.25 39.33
N GLY A 34 25.58 -11.81 40.00
CA GLY A 34 24.26 -12.11 39.44
C GLY A 34 23.57 -10.84 38.94
N GLU A 35 23.44 -9.84 39.80
CA GLU A 35 22.86 -8.54 39.46
C GLU A 35 23.62 -7.85 38.33
N LEU A 36 24.95 -7.81 38.38
CA LEU A 36 25.78 -7.22 37.34
C LEU A 36 25.60 -7.92 35.97
N ARG A 37 25.38 -9.24 35.97
CA ARG A 37 25.07 -9.98 34.72
C ARG A 37 23.70 -9.57 34.18
N VAL A 38 22.67 -9.52 35.03
CA VAL A 38 21.31 -9.09 34.64
C VAL A 38 21.33 -7.67 34.10
N THR A 39 21.92 -6.72 34.83
CA THR A 39 22.01 -5.31 34.43
C THR A 39 22.81 -5.12 33.14
N LYS A 40 23.85 -5.92 32.89
CA LYS A 40 24.60 -5.90 31.62
C LYS A 40 23.73 -6.37 30.45
N VAL A 41 22.98 -7.45 30.61
CA VAL A 41 22.06 -7.97 29.59
C VAL A 41 20.96 -6.96 29.29
N GLU A 42 20.35 -6.36 30.31
CA GLU A 42 19.34 -5.31 30.16
C GLU A 42 19.90 -4.08 29.45
N ARG A 43 21.08 -3.61 29.85
CA ARG A 43 21.77 -2.49 29.19
C ARG A 43 22.01 -2.78 27.71
N ASP A 44 22.46 -3.98 27.37
CA ASP A 44 22.79 -4.33 25.98
C ASP A 44 21.52 -4.48 25.13
N LEU A 45 20.44 -5.01 25.70
CA LEU A 45 19.10 -5.02 25.10
C LEU A 45 18.57 -3.59 24.85
N LEU A 46 18.67 -2.71 25.85
CA LEU A 46 18.24 -1.32 25.73
C LEU A 46 19.06 -0.57 24.67
N LYS A 47 20.37 -0.81 24.59
CA LYS A 47 21.23 -0.26 23.53
C LYS A 47 20.84 -0.77 22.15
N GLU A 48 20.45 -2.04 22.02
CA GLU A 48 19.94 -2.60 20.76
C GLU A 48 18.64 -1.91 20.34
N GLN A 49 17.70 -1.76 21.26
CA GLN A 49 16.43 -1.08 21.03
C GLN A 49 16.63 0.40 20.66
N LEU A 50 17.51 1.11 21.36
CA LEU A 50 17.82 2.52 21.09
C LEU A 50 18.40 2.69 19.68
N LYS A 51 19.36 1.86 19.28
CA LYS A 51 19.90 1.87 17.91
C LYS A 51 18.84 1.54 16.85
N ALA A 52 17.88 0.68 17.18
CA ALA A 52 16.76 0.38 16.29
C ALA A 52 15.86 1.61 16.10
N TYR A 53 15.54 2.32 17.20
CA TYR A 53 14.77 3.57 17.16
C TYR A 53 15.47 4.68 16.39
N GLU A 54 16.76 4.93 16.67
CA GLU A 54 17.57 5.92 15.95
C GLU A 54 17.57 5.63 14.44
N ARG A 55 17.75 4.37 14.04
CA ARG A 55 17.69 4.00 12.62
C ARG A 55 16.30 4.13 12.01
N ARG A 56 15.22 3.89 12.77
CA ARG A 56 13.85 4.12 12.28
C ARG A 56 13.59 5.59 11.98
N LEU A 57 14.17 6.48 12.76
CA LEU A 57 14.02 7.93 12.60
C LEU A 57 14.95 8.50 11.53
N PHE A 58 16.22 8.05 11.48
CA PHE A 58 17.29 8.70 10.71
C PHE A 58 17.93 7.82 9.63
N GLY A 59 17.55 6.54 9.52
CA GLY A 59 18.13 5.60 8.56
C GLY A 59 17.53 5.69 7.16
N ALA A 60 18.27 5.19 6.16
CA ALA A 60 17.77 5.05 4.80
C ALA A 60 16.54 4.11 4.77
N LYS A 61 15.48 4.55 4.09
CA LYS A 61 14.18 3.87 4.06
C LYS A 61 14.13 2.68 3.08
N SER A 62 15.13 2.53 2.21
CA SER A 62 15.21 1.45 1.22
C SER A 62 15.93 0.20 1.76
N GLU A 63 15.38 -0.98 1.48
CA GLU A 63 15.90 -2.29 1.92
C GLU A 63 16.60 -3.11 0.82
N ALA A 64 16.73 -2.54 -0.38
CA ALA A 64 17.18 -3.28 -1.56
C ALA A 64 18.71 -3.43 -1.63
N ARG A 65 19.19 -4.67 -1.80
CA ARG A 65 20.62 -4.98 -2.00
C ARG A 65 21.05 -5.03 -3.47
N SER A 66 20.11 -5.20 -4.40
CA SER A 66 20.33 -5.17 -5.86
C SER A 66 19.14 -4.52 -6.57
N ALA A 67 19.33 -4.06 -7.81
CA ALA A 67 18.28 -3.42 -8.60
C ALA A 67 17.05 -4.34 -8.84
N ASP A 68 17.29 -5.63 -9.09
CA ASP A 68 16.24 -6.63 -9.38
C ASP A 68 15.39 -7.03 -8.16
N GLN A 69 15.82 -6.66 -6.95
CA GLN A 69 15.11 -6.95 -5.70
C GLN A 69 14.38 -5.72 -5.13
N ARG A 70 14.47 -4.55 -5.79
CA ARG A 70 13.87 -3.31 -5.30
C ARG A 70 12.35 -3.40 -5.22
N ASP A 71 11.68 -3.89 -6.25
CA ASP A 71 10.22 -3.88 -6.31
C ASP A 71 9.54 -5.01 -5.49
N LEU A 72 10.30 -6.00 -5.02
CA LEU A 72 9.77 -7.20 -4.36
C LEU A 72 9.68 -7.10 -2.82
N PHE A 73 10.33 -6.10 -2.19
CA PHE A 73 10.51 -6.07 -0.73
C PHE A 73 10.15 -4.72 -0.09
N LEU A 74 9.44 -3.84 -0.80
CA LEU A 74 9.07 -2.51 -0.31
C LEU A 74 7.69 -2.52 0.34
N ASN A 75 7.63 -2.58 1.68
CA ASN A 75 6.45 -2.16 2.43
C ASN A 75 6.64 -0.70 2.85
N GLU A 76 6.45 0.20 1.89
CA GLU A 76 6.43 1.63 2.18
C GLU A 76 5.10 2.06 2.80
N ALA A 77 4.03 1.27 2.70
CA ALA A 77 2.71 1.64 3.21
C ALA A 77 2.71 1.92 4.73
N GLU A 78 3.39 1.09 5.53
CA GLU A 78 3.54 1.37 6.97
C GLU A 78 4.60 2.46 7.26
N ALA A 79 5.69 2.51 6.50
CA ALA A 79 6.76 3.52 6.65
C ALA A 79 6.31 4.94 6.22
N LEU A 80 5.27 5.03 5.39
CA LEU A 80 4.59 6.25 4.96
C LEU A 80 3.49 6.67 5.95
N ALA A 81 3.20 5.89 7.00
CA ALA A 81 2.30 6.34 8.04
C ALA A 81 2.84 7.61 8.72
N PRO A 82 2.02 8.65 8.94
CA PRO A 82 2.50 9.88 9.54
C PRO A 82 3.01 9.62 10.96
N THR A 83 4.32 9.76 11.17
CA THR A 83 4.89 9.99 12.50
C THR A 83 4.74 11.47 12.83
N ALA A 84 4.48 11.79 14.10
CA ALA A 84 4.20 13.15 14.59
C ALA A 84 5.35 14.18 14.39
N ALA A 85 6.45 13.80 13.73
CA ALA A 85 7.67 14.60 13.61
C ALA A 85 8.31 14.54 12.22
N THR A 86 7.53 14.60 11.13
CA THR A 86 8.13 14.74 9.78
C THR A 86 7.61 15.99 9.08
N LEU A 87 8.39 17.07 9.18
CA LEU A 87 8.39 18.15 8.20
C LEU A 87 8.82 17.56 6.84
N PRO A 88 8.31 18.05 5.70
CA PRO A 88 8.76 17.59 4.40
C PRO A 88 10.20 18.03 4.19
N ALA A 89 11.14 17.09 4.22
CA ALA A 89 12.48 17.31 3.70
C ALA A 89 12.38 17.49 2.18
N GLN A 90 12.95 18.59 1.68
CA GLN A 90 13.21 18.78 0.27
C GLN A 90 14.28 17.77 -0.13
N GLU A 91 14.00 16.92 -1.12
CA GLU A 91 15.02 16.12 -1.78
C GLU A 91 15.78 17.08 -2.72
N GLU A 92 17.04 17.38 -2.37
CA GLU A 92 18.00 17.96 -3.31
C GLU A 92 18.59 16.81 -4.14
N ASP A 93 18.39 16.88 -5.46
CA ASP A 93 18.97 15.95 -6.42
C ASP A 93 20.51 16.06 -6.39
N GLU A 94 21.20 15.03 -5.90
CA GLU A 94 22.65 14.90 -6.04
C GLU A 94 23.01 14.54 -7.49
N ALA A 95 23.77 15.42 -8.12
CA ALA A 95 24.37 15.21 -9.43
C ALA A 95 25.35 14.03 -9.42
N GLN A 96 25.14 13.06 -10.32
CA GLN A 96 26.09 11.97 -10.57
C GLN A 96 26.96 12.26 -11.82
N THR A 97 28.28 12.25 -11.63
CA THR A 97 29.27 12.31 -12.72
C THR A 97 29.74 10.90 -13.11
N GLN A 98 29.79 10.63 -14.42
CA GLN A 98 30.16 9.35 -15.08
C GLN A 98 31.69 9.08 -15.03
N VAL A 99 32.22 7.87 -15.28
CA VAL A 99 32.60 7.22 -16.58
C VAL A 99 32.79 5.69 -16.33
N ALA A 100 32.79 4.69 -17.25
CA ALA A 100 33.00 4.63 -18.70
C ALA A 100 32.43 3.34 -19.33
N GLY A 101 32.16 3.39 -20.65
CA GLY A 101 32.27 2.20 -21.52
C GLY A 101 31.00 1.59 -22.11
N HIS A 102 30.11 2.39 -22.73
CA HIS A 102 29.25 1.85 -23.80
C HIS A 102 28.99 2.91 -24.87
N ALA A 103 29.17 2.53 -26.14
CA ALA A 103 28.82 3.35 -27.29
C ALA A 103 27.32 3.68 -27.25
N ARG A 104 26.98 4.91 -26.85
CA ARG A 104 25.61 5.43 -26.88
C ARG A 104 25.21 5.69 -28.33
N LYS A 105 24.17 5.02 -28.82
CA LYS A 105 23.34 5.57 -29.91
C LYS A 105 22.83 6.94 -29.41
N LYS A 106 23.01 7.99 -30.20
CA LYS A 106 22.49 9.33 -29.88
C LYS A 106 20.99 9.20 -29.53
N PRO A 107 20.53 9.67 -28.34
CA PRO A 107 19.13 9.59 -28.00
C PRO A 107 18.40 10.70 -28.76
N GLY A 108 17.79 10.35 -29.90
CA GLY A 108 16.72 11.19 -30.44
C GLY A 108 15.57 11.23 -29.43
N ARG A 109 14.90 12.38 -29.32
CA ARG A 109 13.69 12.51 -28.47
C ARG A 109 12.66 11.49 -28.95
N LYS A 110 12.05 10.73 -28.04
CA LYS A 110 10.93 9.84 -28.41
C LYS A 110 9.82 10.70 -29.02
N PRO A 111 9.20 10.29 -30.14
CA PRO A 111 8.08 11.01 -30.71
C PRO A 111 6.92 11.09 -29.71
N LEU A 112 6.16 12.18 -29.75
CA LEU A 112 4.95 12.32 -28.95
C LEU A 112 3.87 11.35 -29.45
N ASP A 113 2.91 11.02 -28.58
CA ASP A 113 1.84 10.09 -28.89
C ASP A 113 1.08 10.53 -30.17
N PRO A 114 0.96 9.66 -31.20
CA PRO A 114 0.20 9.98 -32.41
C PRO A 114 -1.30 10.21 -32.13
N ALA A 115 -1.85 9.69 -31.03
CA ALA A 115 -3.26 9.86 -30.68
C ALA A 115 -3.59 11.26 -30.12
N LEU A 116 -2.59 12.06 -29.70
CA LEU A 116 -2.83 13.42 -29.23
C LEU A 116 -3.15 14.36 -30.40
N PRO A 117 -4.13 15.27 -30.24
CA PRO A 117 -4.45 16.25 -31.26
C PRO A 117 -3.27 17.19 -31.51
N ARG A 118 -2.99 17.47 -32.78
CA ARG A 118 -1.90 18.36 -33.22
C ARG A 118 -2.49 19.64 -33.79
N GLU A 119 -2.16 20.76 -33.18
CA GLU A 119 -2.37 22.08 -33.77
C GLU A 119 -1.10 22.47 -34.54
N VAL A 120 -1.19 22.57 -35.87
CA VAL A 120 -0.04 22.87 -36.73
C VAL A 120 0.05 24.38 -36.90
N ILE A 121 0.98 25.01 -36.18
CA ILE A 121 1.33 26.42 -36.38
C ILE A 121 2.47 26.48 -37.40
N ARG A 122 2.20 27.06 -38.57
CA ARG A 122 3.18 27.20 -39.65
C ARG A 122 3.83 28.57 -39.58
N TYR A 123 5.16 28.59 -39.49
CA TYR A 123 5.95 29.81 -39.59
C TYR A 123 6.48 29.91 -41.02
N GLU A 124 6.15 31.01 -41.70
CA GLU A 124 6.65 31.27 -43.05
C GLU A 124 7.52 32.54 -43.03
N LEU A 125 8.53 32.59 -43.90
CA LEU A 125 9.35 33.80 -44.08
C LEU A 125 8.45 34.98 -44.50
N PRO A 126 8.74 36.21 -44.06
CA PRO A 126 8.10 37.41 -44.61
C PRO A 126 8.26 37.46 -46.13
N GLU A 127 7.28 38.01 -46.87
CA GLU A 127 7.31 38.05 -48.34
C GLU A 127 8.58 38.71 -48.90
N SER A 128 9.11 39.73 -48.21
CA SER A 128 10.35 40.42 -48.58
C SER A 128 11.60 39.53 -48.54
N GLU A 129 11.57 38.46 -47.73
CA GLU A 129 12.69 37.51 -47.55
C GLU A 129 12.53 36.24 -48.39
N ARG A 130 11.42 36.11 -49.13
CA ARG A 130 11.18 35.00 -50.08
C ARG A 130 11.83 35.24 -51.44
N MET A 131 12.81 36.13 -51.51
CA MET A 131 13.56 36.44 -52.73
C MET A 131 14.98 35.90 -52.57
N CYS A 132 15.46 35.18 -53.58
CA CYS A 132 16.82 34.68 -53.60
C CYS A 132 17.82 35.84 -53.63
N PRO A 133 18.76 35.92 -52.69
CA PRO A 133 19.72 37.02 -52.64
C PRO A 133 20.74 37.00 -53.80
N HIS A 134 20.81 35.93 -54.60
CA HIS A 134 21.78 35.78 -55.68
C HIS A 134 21.22 36.10 -57.06
N ASP A 135 19.97 35.74 -57.36
CA ASP A 135 19.37 35.90 -58.69
C ASP A 135 18.01 36.63 -58.68
N GLY A 136 17.49 37.01 -57.50
CA GLY A 136 16.23 37.72 -57.35
C GLY A 136 14.98 36.88 -57.67
N SER A 137 15.13 35.57 -57.85
CA SER A 137 14.00 34.66 -58.07
C SER A 137 13.23 34.40 -56.77
N VAL A 138 11.94 34.06 -56.87
CA VAL A 138 11.12 33.72 -55.70
C VAL A 138 11.52 32.34 -55.16
N LEU A 139 11.83 32.27 -53.87
CA LEU A 139 12.19 31.03 -53.19
C LEU A 139 10.99 30.06 -53.18
N VAL A 140 11.27 28.80 -53.51
CA VAL A 140 10.28 27.72 -53.50
C VAL A 140 10.39 26.90 -52.22
N GLU A 141 9.25 26.41 -51.73
CA GLU A 141 9.21 25.55 -50.55
C GLU A 141 9.78 24.16 -50.88
N ILE A 142 10.80 23.73 -50.13
CA ILE A 142 11.47 22.42 -50.32
C ILE A 142 11.17 21.42 -49.18
N GLY A 143 10.68 21.89 -48.04
CA GLY A 143 10.43 21.06 -46.87
C GLY A 143 10.15 21.89 -45.62
N VAL A 144 9.68 21.21 -44.57
CA VAL A 144 9.37 21.83 -43.28
C VAL A 144 10.20 21.15 -42.20
N GLU A 145 10.87 21.95 -41.38
CA GLU A 145 11.52 21.45 -40.17
C GLU A 145 10.48 21.35 -39.05
N VAL A 146 10.17 20.13 -38.61
CA VAL A 146 9.10 19.88 -37.63
C VAL A 146 9.67 19.80 -36.22
N SER A 147 9.16 20.64 -35.33
CA SER A 147 9.41 20.60 -33.89
C SER A 147 8.08 20.48 -33.14
N GLU A 148 7.91 19.40 -32.39
CA GLU A 148 6.70 19.17 -31.60
C GLU A 148 6.87 19.66 -30.15
N GLN A 149 5.85 20.33 -29.63
CA GLN A 149 5.77 20.77 -28.23
C GLN A 149 4.44 20.32 -27.62
N LEU A 150 4.45 20.02 -26.32
CA LEU A 150 3.22 19.73 -25.58
C LEU A 150 2.64 21.04 -25.05
N ASP A 151 1.45 21.39 -25.52
CA ASP A 151 0.64 22.44 -24.92
C ASP A 151 -0.38 21.84 -23.95
N ILE A 152 -0.72 22.58 -22.88
CA ILE A 152 -1.67 22.15 -21.86
C ILE A 152 -2.82 23.15 -21.82
N ILE A 153 -3.99 22.75 -22.32
CA ILE A 153 -5.23 23.49 -22.12
C ILE A 153 -5.69 23.27 -20.67
N PRO A 154 -5.72 24.31 -19.81
CA PRO A 154 -6.10 24.14 -18.41
C PRO A 154 -7.57 23.71 -18.23
N GLN A 155 -7.91 23.25 -17.04
CA GLN A 155 -9.26 22.81 -16.71
C GLN A 155 -10.27 23.98 -16.84
N GLN A 156 -11.41 23.72 -17.46
CA GLN A 156 -12.48 24.71 -17.64
C GLN A 156 -13.69 24.36 -16.77
N VAL A 157 -14.22 25.33 -16.04
CA VAL A 157 -15.48 25.19 -15.28
C VAL A 157 -16.60 25.87 -16.06
N ARG A 158 -17.70 25.15 -16.30
CA ARG A 158 -18.89 25.68 -16.99
C ARG A 158 -20.18 25.31 -16.28
N VAL A 159 -21.21 26.14 -16.45
CA VAL A 159 -22.56 25.87 -15.93
C VAL A 159 -23.41 25.24 -17.03
N ILE A 160 -23.98 24.06 -16.75
CA ILE A 160 -24.97 23.44 -17.65
C ILE A 160 -26.37 23.77 -17.12
N ARG A 161 -27.07 24.70 -17.80
CA ARG A 161 -28.44 25.07 -17.48
C ARG A 161 -29.41 24.10 -18.17
N HIS A 162 -30.22 23.39 -17.39
CA HIS A 162 -31.25 22.49 -17.91
C HIS A 162 -32.62 23.15 -17.82
N GLU A 163 -33.20 23.49 -18.97
CA GLU A 163 -34.53 24.06 -19.07
C GLU A 163 -35.55 22.97 -19.40
N ARG A 164 -36.64 22.92 -18.64
CA ARG A 164 -37.71 21.93 -18.80
C ARG A 164 -38.97 22.64 -19.25
N VAL A 165 -39.41 22.33 -20.47
CA VAL A 165 -40.62 22.92 -21.05
C VAL A 165 -41.84 22.37 -20.32
N LYS A 166 -42.76 23.29 -19.98
CA LYS A 166 -44.09 23.00 -19.43
C LYS A 166 -45.12 23.19 -20.54
N TYR A 167 -46.08 22.30 -20.62
CA TYR A 167 -47.18 22.33 -21.56
C TYR A 167 -48.50 22.42 -20.79
N ALA A 168 -49.40 23.30 -21.21
CA ALA A 168 -50.75 23.41 -20.69
C ALA A 168 -51.75 23.16 -21.83
N CYS A 169 -52.92 22.58 -21.52
CA CYS A 169 -53.99 22.46 -22.51
C CYS A 169 -54.66 23.84 -22.69
N PRO A 170 -54.66 24.42 -23.90
CA PRO A 170 -55.22 25.75 -24.13
C PRO A 170 -56.76 25.82 -24.07
N ARG A 171 -57.44 24.68 -23.93
CA ARG A 171 -58.92 24.62 -23.97
C ARG A 171 -59.57 24.47 -22.60
N CYS A 172 -58.90 23.83 -21.65
CA CYS A 172 -59.48 23.56 -20.34
C CYS A 172 -58.63 24.07 -19.17
N ASP A 173 -57.40 24.52 -19.39
CA ASP A 173 -56.43 24.94 -18.35
C ASP A 173 -56.15 23.91 -17.23
N GLU A 174 -56.79 22.74 -17.24
CA GLU A 174 -56.73 21.72 -16.18
C GLU A 174 -55.52 20.77 -16.29
N SER A 175 -54.89 20.66 -17.46
CA SER A 175 -53.78 19.71 -17.66
C SER A 175 -52.43 20.41 -17.87
N LEU A 176 -51.62 20.49 -16.80
CA LEU A 176 -50.22 20.92 -16.85
C LEU A 176 -49.29 19.69 -16.91
N LYS A 177 -48.51 19.56 -17.98
CA LYS A 177 -47.47 18.53 -18.13
C LYS A 177 -46.09 19.16 -18.18
N VAL A 178 -45.17 18.70 -17.33
CA VAL A 178 -43.78 19.16 -17.33
C VAL A 178 -42.90 18.06 -17.87
N THR A 179 -42.05 18.38 -18.86
CA THR A 179 -41.05 17.43 -19.39
C THR A 179 -40.27 16.83 -18.21
N PRO A 180 -40.20 15.50 -18.01
CA PRO A 180 -39.55 14.91 -16.85
C PRO A 180 -38.06 15.24 -16.82
N ALA A 181 -37.50 15.39 -15.62
CA ALA A 181 -36.06 15.56 -15.48
C ALA A 181 -35.37 14.21 -15.70
N ARG A 182 -34.17 14.24 -16.30
CA ARG A 182 -33.30 13.07 -16.35
C ARG A 182 -32.96 12.62 -14.93
N SER A 183 -33.05 11.32 -14.64
CA SER A 183 -32.56 10.73 -13.39
C SER A 183 -31.04 10.94 -13.27
N ARG A 184 -30.58 11.26 -12.07
CA ARG A 184 -29.16 11.52 -11.76
C ARG A 184 -28.78 10.79 -10.47
N VAL A 185 -27.50 10.45 -10.34
CA VAL A 185 -26.96 9.77 -9.15
C VAL A 185 -27.22 10.55 -7.87
N ILE A 186 -27.14 11.88 -7.93
CA ILE A 186 -27.61 12.77 -6.87
C ILE A 186 -28.81 13.56 -7.42
N PRO A 187 -30.03 13.26 -6.95
CA PRO A 187 -31.21 14.04 -7.32
C PRO A 187 -31.02 15.53 -7.01
N LYS A 188 -31.22 16.39 -8.02
CA LYS A 188 -31.01 17.84 -7.94
C LYS A 188 -29.58 18.24 -7.47
N GLY A 189 -28.59 17.38 -7.69
CA GLY A 189 -27.20 17.64 -7.35
C GLY A 189 -26.61 18.80 -8.16
N LEU A 190 -25.65 19.51 -7.56
CA LEU A 190 -24.97 20.65 -8.17
C LEU A 190 -24.03 20.25 -9.31
N PHE A 191 -23.42 19.06 -9.20
CA PHE A 191 -22.38 18.59 -10.11
C PHE A 191 -22.94 17.58 -11.11
N THR A 192 -22.36 17.59 -12.31
CA THR A 192 -22.58 16.55 -13.31
C THR A 192 -21.88 15.26 -12.90
N GLU A 193 -22.29 14.15 -13.51
CA GLU A 193 -21.68 12.83 -13.33
C GLU A 193 -20.18 12.86 -13.66
N ALA A 194 -19.80 13.57 -14.74
CA ALA A 194 -18.40 13.75 -15.12
C ALA A 194 -17.61 14.59 -14.10
N ALA A 195 -18.21 15.63 -13.50
CA ALA A 195 -17.54 16.41 -12.46
C ALA A 195 -17.36 15.60 -11.17
N LEU A 196 -18.37 14.80 -10.80
CA LEU A 196 -18.27 13.87 -9.67
C LEU A 196 -17.16 12.83 -9.89
N ALA A 197 -17.09 12.23 -11.09
CA ALA A 197 -16.03 11.29 -11.46
C ALA A 197 -14.64 11.93 -11.35
N TRP A 198 -14.50 13.18 -11.82
CA TRP A 198 -13.25 13.93 -11.70
C TRP A 198 -12.85 14.14 -10.22
N PHE A 199 -13.79 14.56 -9.35
CA PHE A 199 -13.49 14.71 -7.91
C PHE A 199 -13.04 13.40 -7.27
N VAL A 200 -13.66 12.27 -7.66
CA VAL A 200 -13.29 10.94 -7.16
C VAL A 200 -11.88 10.58 -7.59
N VAL A 201 -11.56 10.67 -8.88
CA VAL A 201 -10.21 10.37 -9.40
C VAL A 201 -9.17 11.30 -8.77
N SER A 202 -9.41 12.60 -8.74
CA SER A 202 -8.48 13.56 -8.12
C SER A 202 -8.21 13.28 -6.65
N LYS A 203 -9.22 12.87 -5.88
CA LYS A 203 -9.03 12.58 -4.46
C LYS A 203 -8.41 11.20 -4.20
N TYR A 204 -8.89 10.18 -4.87
CA TYR A 204 -8.63 8.78 -4.52
C TYR A 204 -7.55 8.13 -5.42
N MET A 205 -7.34 8.63 -6.63
CA MET A 205 -6.23 8.23 -7.49
C MET A 205 -5.02 9.17 -7.32
N ASP A 206 -5.25 10.49 -7.40
CA ASP A 206 -4.16 11.49 -7.36
C ASP A 206 -3.81 11.95 -5.94
N GLY A 207 -4.58 11.53 -4.93
CA GLY A 207 -4.34 11.85 -3.52
C GLY A 207 -4.61 13.31 -3.14
N LEU A 208 -5.35 14.08 -3.96
CA LEU A 208 -5.60 15.49 -3.69
C LEU A 208 -6.66 15.69 -2.59
N PRO A 209 -6.34 16.44 -1.51
CA PRO A 209 -7.33 16.77 -0.49
C PRO A 209 -8.38 17.76 -1.04
N LEU A 210 -9.61 17.67 -0.55
CA LEU A 210 -10.76 18.42 -1.08
C LEU A 210 -10.60 19.94 -1.06
N TYR A 211 -9.83 20.48 -0.10
CA TYR A 211 -9.57 21.92 -0.05
C TYR A 211 -8.66 22.38 -1.22
N ARG A 212 -7.74 21.52 -1.69
CA ARG A 212 -6.92 21.81 -2.88
C ARG A 212 -7.75 21.70 -4.15
N ILE A 213 -8.65 20.73 -4.22
CA ILE A 213 -9.61 20.61 -5.33
C ILE A 213 -10.50 21.87 -5.41
N ALA A 214 -11.04 22.34 -4.29
CA ALA A 214 -11.81 23.59 -4.23
C ALA A 214 -10.98 24.81 -4.67
N ALA A 215 -9.72 24.91 -4.21
CA ALA A 215 -8.82 25.98 -4.64
C ALA A 215 -8.51 25.93 -6.13
N LEU A 216 -8.38 24.73 -6.71
CA LEU A 216 -8.17 24.53 -8.14
C LEU A 216 -9.39 25.01 -8.94
N LEU A 217 -10.60 24.59 -8.54
CA LEU A 217 -11.84 25.05 -9.19
C LEU A 217 -11.98 26.58 -9.13
N LYS A 218 -11.62 27.20 -8.00
CA LYS A 218 -11.68 28.65 -7.82
C LYS A 218 -10.77 29.40 -8.80
N ARG A 219 -9.61 28.85 -9.17
CA ARG A 219 -8.72 29.45 -10.18
C ARG A 219 -9.37 29.55 -11.56
N PHE A 220 -10.35 28.70 -11.84
CA PHE A 220 -11.10 28.66 -13.10
C PHE A 220 -12.53 29.18 -12.96
N GLY A 221 -12.81 29.97 -11.91
CA GLY A 221 -14.11 30.63 -11.69
C GLY A 221 -15.17 29.77 -10.98
N GLY A 222 -14.84 28.55 -10.55
CA GLY A 222 -15.73 27.67 -9.79
C GLY A 222 -15.57 27.84 -8.28
N ASP A 223 -16.22 28.85 -7.68
CA ASP A 223 -16.20 29.03 -6.23
C ASP A 223 -17.13 28.03 -5.52
N ILE A 224 -16.56 26.91 -5.06
CA ILE A 224 -17.28 25.80 -4.46
C ILE A 224 -16.69 25.50 -3.08
N SER A 225 -17.56 25.40 -2.08
CA SER A 225 -17.13 25.07 -0.72
C SER A 225 -16.64 23.62 -0.60
N ARG A 226 -15.63 23.40 0.26
CA ARG A 226 -15.15 22.06 0.62
C ARG A 226 -16.26 21.15 1.14
N ASN A 227 -17.21 21.71 1.91
CA ASN A 227 -18.30 20.94 2.50
C ASN A 227 -19.26 20.43 1.42
N THR A 228 -19.51 21.23 0.38
CA THR A 228 -20.33 20.82 -0.78
C THR A 228 -19.68 19.67 -1.56
N LEU A 229 -18.35 19.73 -1.77
CA LEU A 229 -17.59 18.64 -2.39
C LEU A 229 -17.65 17.38 -1.52
N ALA A 230 -17.39 17.50 -0.22
CA ALA A 230 -17.41 16.39 0.72
C ALA A 230 -18.79 15.71 0.77
N ALA A 231 -19.87 16.49 0.87
CA ALA A 231 -21.24 15.97 0.90
C ALA A 231 -21.61 15.26 -0.42
N SER A 232 -21.11 15.76 -1.56
CA SER A 232 -21.33 15.11 -2.86
C SER A 232 -20.61 13.78 -2.95
N LEU A 233 -19.35 13.70 -2.51
CA LEU A 233 -18.60 12.42 -2.48
C LEU A 233 -19.22 11.40 -1.53
N VAL A 234 -19.75 11.83 -0.38
CA VAL A 234 -20.46 10.92 0.54
C VAL A 234 -21.67 10.31 -0.16
N ARG A 235 -22.51 11.15 -0.77
CA ARG A 235 -23.71 10.69 -1.48
C ARG A 235 -23.41 9.74 -2.63
N VAL A 236 -22.35 10.03 -3.41
CA VAL A 236 -21.93 9.12 -4.49
C VAL A 236 -21.37 7.82 -3.92
N GLY A 237 -20.56 7.88 -2.87
CA GLY A 237 -20.03 6.70 -2.19
C GLY A 237 -21.12 5.80 -1.61
N GLU A 238 -22.22 6.38 -1.12
CA GLU A 238 -23.41 5.63 -0.71
C GLU A 238 -24.17 5.06 -1.91
N ALA A 239 -24.34 5.84 -2.99
CA ALA A 239 -25.08 5.41 -4.18
C ALA A 239 -24.47 4.17 -4.84
N VAL A 240 -23.15 4.05 -4.88
CA VAL A 240 -22.44 2.92 -5.53
C VAL A 240 -22.46 1.61 -4.71
N GLN A 241 -23.09 1.59 -3.53
CA GLN A 241 -23.10 0.42 -2.65
C GLN A 241 -23.56 -0.89 -3.32
N PRO A 242 -24.56 -0.92 -4.22
CA PRO A 242 -24.95 -2.16 -4.92
C PRO A 242 -23.80 -2.78 -5.72
N VAL A 243 -23.03 -1.96 -6.44
CA VAL A 243 -21.86 -2.41 -7.21
C VAL A 243 -20.75 -2.91 -6.27
N ILE A 244 -20.54 -2.24 -5.13
CA ILE A 244 -19.60 -2.70 -4.11
C ILE A 244 -20.00 -4.06 -3.54
N ASN A 245 -21.29 -4.30 -3.34
CA ASN A 245 -21.79 -5.59 -2.85
C ASN A 245 -21.53 -6.71 -3.86
N LEU A 246 -21.79 -6.49 -5.15
CA LEU A 246 -21.48 -7.48 -6.20
C LEU A 246 -19.96 -7.74 -6.33
N MET A 247 -19.13 -6.69 -6.25
CA MET A 247 -17.68 -6.86 -6.21
C MET A 247 -17.24 -7.71 -5.00
N ARG A 248 -17.91 -7.54 -3.86
CA ARG A 248 -17.68 -8.34 -2.65
C ARG A 248 -18.07 -9.80 -2.86
N ASP A 249 -19.20 -10.08 -3.50
CA ASP A 249 -19.62 -11.45 -3.78
C ASP A 249 -18.59 -12.18 -4.66
N HIS A 250 -18.08 -11.53 -5.71
CA HIS A 250 -16.99 -12.07 -6.53
C HIS A 250 -15.69 -12.30 -5.74
N LEU A 251 -15.35 -11.40 -4.81
CA LEU A 251 -14.17 -11.57 -3.97
C LEU A 251 -14.33 -12.76 -3.02
N LEU A 252 -15.51 -12.91 -2.41
CA LEU A 252 -15.78 -13.97 -1.44
C LEU A 252 -15.89 -15.36 -2.10
N ASP A 253 -16.28 -15.45 -3.37
CA ASP A 253 -16.28 -16.71 -4.13
C ASP A 253 -14.88 -17.15 -4.64
N SER A 254 -13.90 -16.24 -4.57
CA SER A 254 -12.57 -16.48 -5.11
C SER A 254 -11.78 -17.56 -4.35
N HIS A 255 -10.89 -18.25 -5.07
CA HIS A 255 -10.08 -19.33 -4.51
C HIS A 255 -8.90 -18.82 -3.67
N ILE A 256 -8.44 -17.60 -3.94
CA ILE A 256 -7.32 -16.98 -3.27
C ILE A 256 -7.75 -15.57 -2.90
N VAL A 257 -7.65 -15.24 -1.61
CA VAL A 257 -7.91 -13.92 -1.07
C VAL A 257 -6.71 -13.44 -0.26
N PHE A 258 -6.47 -12.14 -0.31
CA PHE A 258 -5.45 -11.46 0.47
C PHE A 258 -6.13 -10.44 1.38
N ALA A 259 -5.49 -10.18 2.52
CA ALA A 259 -5.95 -9.16 3.46
C ALA A 259 -4.79 -8.35 4.02
N ASP A 260 -5.05 -7.07 4.25
CA ASP A 260 -4.17 -6.17 4.98
C ASP A 260 -5.02 -5.06 5.63
N GLU A 261 -4.44 -4.30 6.53
CA GLU A 261 -5.11 -3.20 7.18
C GLU A 261 -4.16 -2.04 7.51
N THR A 262 -4.68 -0.82 7.37
CA THR A 262 -3.97 0.38 7.80
C THR A 262 -4.84 1.19 8.75
N THR A 263 -4.18 1.95 9.61
CA THR A 263 -4.87 2.86 10.52
C THR A 263 -5.51 4.05 9.78
N VAL A 264 -6.60 4.56 10.31
CA VAL A 264 -7.23 5.82 9.88
C VAL A 264 -7.85 6.48 11.11
N GLN A 265 -7.76 7.81 11.18
CA GLN A 265 -8.42 8.58 12.24
C GLN A 265 -9.77 9.07 11.73
N VAL A 266 -10.82 8.87 12.53
CA VAL A 266 -12.17 9.39 12.23
C VAL A 266 -12.62 10.25 13.41
N LEU A 267 -12.89 11.53 13.15
CA LEU A 267 -13.08 12.51 14.24
C LEU A 267 -14.42 12.35 14.96
N LYS A 268 -15.51 12.11 14.20
CA LYS A 268 -16.88 12.04 14.71
C LYS A 268 -17.39 10.61 14.68
N GLU A 269 -16.80 9.77 15.52
CA GLU A 269 -17.30 8.41 15.79
C GLU A 269 -18.22 8.41 17.02
N PRO A 270 -19.46 7.91 16.91
CA PRO A 270 -20.37 7.83 18.05
C PRO A 270 -19.74 7.02 19.20
N GLY A 271 -19.67 7.61 20.39
CA GLY A 271 -19.17 6.95 21.59
C GLY A 271 -17.65 6.71 21.63
N ARG A 272 -16.87 7.32 20.73
CA ARG A 272 -15.40 7.17 20.70
C ARG A 272 -14.70 8.52 20.66
N ALA A 273 -13.53 8.59 21.27
CA ALA A 273 -12.75 9.81 21.29
C ALA A 273 -12.09 10.06 19.92
N PRO A 274 -11.98 11.32 19.44
CA PRO A 274 -11.45 11.63 18.10
C PRO A 274 -10.02 11.14 17.83
N GLN A 275 -9.22 10.96 18.87
CA GLN A 275 -7.84 10.45 18.80
C GLN A 275 -7.75 8.93 18.69
N THR A 276 -8.88 8.23 18.75
CA THR A 276 -8.90 6.76 18.71
C THR A 276 -8.56 6.28 17.31
N LYS A 277 -7.73 5.23 17.22
CA LYS A 277 -7.39 4.61 15.94
C LYS A 277 -8.56 3.76 15.44
N SER A 278 -8.94 4.01 14.21
CA SER A 278 -9.81 3.17 13.39
C SER A 278 -8.99 2.54 12.27
N TYR A 279 -9.61 1.64 11.49
CA TYR A 279 -8.89 0.83 10.51
C TYR A 279 -9.60 0.85 9.16
N MET A 280 -8.79 0.96 8.11
CA MET A 280 -9.18 0.69 6.74
C MET A 280 -8.61 -0.69 6.38
N TRP A 281 -9.50 -1.65 6.23
CA TRP A 281 -9.19 -3.01 5.82
C TRP A 281 -9.18 -3.07 4.31
N VAL A 282 -8.23 -3.81 3.74
CA VAL A 282 -8.15 -4.08 2.32
C VAL A 282 -8.27 -5.56 2.09
N GLN A 283 -9.14 -5.92 1.15
CA GLN A 283 -9.35 -7.28 0.68
C GLN A 283 -9.09 -7.28 -0.82
N MET A 284 -8.40 -8.30 -1.32
CA MET A 284 -8.30 -8.51 -2.77
C MET A 284 -8.36 -9.99 -3.09
N ASN A 285 -8.85 -10.31 -4.29
CA ASN A 285 -8.77 -11.68 -4.81
C ASN A 285 -7.48 -11.90 -5.62
N GLY A 286 -7.05 -13.15 -5.68
CA GLY A 286 -5.95 -13.64 -6.51
C GLY A 286 -6.41 -14.49 -7.70
N SER A 287 -7.71 -14.68 -7.86
CA SER A 287 -8.32 -15.49 -8.92
C SER A 287 -9.62 -14.85 -9.42
N GLY A 288 -9.89 -14.97 -10.72
CA GLY A 288 -11.03 -14.32 -11.37
C GLY A 288 -10.74 -12.87 -11.77
N PRO A 289 -11.77 -12.07 -12.09
CA PRO A 289 -11.61 -10.64 -12.33
C PRO A 289 -10.99 -9.96 -11.11
N PRO A 290 -9.89 -9.19 -11.26
CA PRO A 290 -9.26 -8.51 -10.14
C PRO A 290 -10.24 -7.60 -9.39
N VAL A 291 -10.36 -7.77 -8.07
CA VAL A 291 -11.17 -6.95 -7.17
C VAL A 291 -10.28 -6.45 -6.04
N ARG A 292 -10.39 -5.15 -5.73
CA ARG A 292 -9.77 -4.52 -4.57
C ARG A 292 -10.85 -3.82 -3.76
N LEU A 293 -11.14 -4.32 -2.56
CA LEU A 293 -12.13 -3.76 -1.66
C LEU A 293 -11.46 -3.12 -0.46
N PHE A 294 -11.95 -1.93 -0.12
CA PHE A 294 -11.61 -1.22 1.10
C PHE A 294 -12.84 -1.22 2.01
N GLY A 295 -12.62 -1.53 3.28
CA GLY A 295 -13.65 -1.58 4.30
C GLY A 295 -13.25 -0.75 5.51
N TYR A 296 -14.05 0.26 5.87
CA TYR A 296 -13.84 0.98 7.11
C TYR A 296 -14.42 0.19 8.30
N ALA A 297 -13.62 0.05 9.35
CA ALA A 297 -14.07 -0.43 10.65
C ALA A 297 -13.53 0.40 11.81
N PRO A 298 -14.31 0.58 12.89
CA PRO A 298 -13.87 1.34 14.05
C PRO A 298 -12.73 0.63 14.83
N GLY A 299 -12.64 -0.70 14.76
CA GLY A 299 -11.60 -1.45 15.48
C GLY A 299 -10.86 -2.48 14.61
N ARG A 300 -9.72 -2.94 15.14
CA ARG A 300 -8.88 -4.00 14.56
C ARG A 300 -9.26 -5.41 15.02
N GLY A 301 -10.20 -5.52 15.96
CA GLY A 301 -10.53 -6.77 16.63
C GLY A 301 -11.34 -7.73 15.77
N LYS A 302 -11.36 -9.01 16.18
CA LYS A 302 -12.07 -10.12 15.50
C LYS A 302 -13.49 -9.76 15.10
N GLN A 303 -14.24 -9.07 15.97
CA GLN A 303 -15.64 -8.71 15.72
C GLN A 303 -15.80 -7.91 14.42
N HIS A 304 -14.91 -6.96 14.15
CA HIS A 304 -15.00 -6.13 12.95
C HIS A 304 -14.43 -6.81 11.70
N GLY A 305 -13.43 -7.68 11.86
CA GLY A 305 -12.87 -8.46 10.76
C GLY A 305 -13.80 -9.57 10.28
N SER A 306 -14.53 -10.24 11.18
CA SER A 306 -15.45 -11.33 10.84
C SER A 306 -16.53 -10.89 9.85
N ASP A 307 -17.09 -9.69 10.02
CA ASP A 307 -18.13 -9.17 9.14
C ASP A 307 -17.64 -8.92 7.70
N LEU A 308 -16.35 -8.68 7.50
CA LEU A 308 -15.75 -8.49 6.16
C LEU A 308 -15.59 -9.80 5.40
N TRP A 309 -15.49 -10.92 6.11
CA TRP A 309 -15.29 -12.26 5.54
C TRP A 309 -16.52 -13.15 5.66
N ALA A 310 -17.62 -12.65 6.22
CA ALA A 310 -18.89 -13.36 6.25
C ALA A 310 -19.32 -13.75 4.83
N GLY A 311 -19.52 -15.05 4.60
CA GLY A 311 -19.90 -15.62 3.30
C GLY A 311 -18.72 -16.07 2.42
N ILE A 312 -17.47 -15.95 2.90
CA ILE A 312 -16.31 -16.43 2.14
C ILE A 312 -16.41 -17.93 1.84
N ARG A 313 -16.00 -18.30 0.62
CA ARG A 313 -15.90 -19.68 0.18
C ARG A 313 -15.02 -20.51 1.12
N ARG A 314 -15.60 -21.58 1.67
CA ARG A 314 -14.86 -22.53 2.52
C ARG A 314 -13.71 -23.16 1.75
N GLY A 315 -12.56 -23.32 2.41
CA GLY A 315 -11.35 -23.84 1.80
C GLY A 315 -10.63 -22.86 0.87
N ALA A 316 -11.11 -21.61 0.73
CA ALA A 316 -10.35 -20.57 0.05
C ALA A 316 -9.01 -20.30 0.76
N VAL A 317 -8.02 -19.94 -0.04
CA VAL A 317 -6.66 -19.64 0.41
C VAL A 317 -6.63 -18.21 0.91
N PHE A 318 -6.16 -18.01 2.13
CA PHE A 318 -6.11 -16.71 2.79
C PHE A 318 -4.66 -16.30 3.04
N MET A 319 -4.16 -15.28 2.36
CA MET A 319 -2.79 -14.79 2.50
C MET A 319 -2.77 -13.48 3.32
N THR A 320 -2.05 -13.47 4.44
CA THR A 320 -1.93 -12.28 5.32
C THR A 320 -0.52 -12.12 5.91
N ASP A 321 -0.29 -11.02 6.62
CA ASP A 321 0.95 -10.69 7.33
C ASP A 321 1.22 -11.54 8.60
N GLY A 322 0.30 -12.45 8.95
CA GLY A 322 0.41 -13.30 10.14
C GLY A 322 -0.12 -12.68 11.44
N TYR A 323 -0.81 -11.54 11.41
CA TYR A 323 -1.46 -10.95 12.58
C TYR A 323 -2.52 -11.88 13.21
N GLU A 324 -2.56 -11.97 14.54
CA GLU A 324 -3.34 -12.97 15.28
C GLU A 324 -4.84 -13.02 14.96
N PRO A 325 -5.56 -11.89 14.83
CA PRO A 325 -6.98 -11.89 14.43
C PRO A 325 -7.27 -12.58 13.11
N TYR A 326 -6.32 -12.62 12.17
CA TYR A 326 -6.49 -13.37 10.93
C TYR A 326 -6.55 -14.87 11.14
N ASN A 327 -5.88 -15.41 12.17
CA ASN A 327 -5.98 -16.82 12.51
C ASN A 327 -7.42 -17.16 12.91
N ALA A 328 -8.02 -16.33 13.76
CA ALA A 328 -9.39 -16.54 14.20
C ALA A 328 -10.42 -16.41 13.06
N ILE A 329 -10.16 -15.55 12.06
CA ILE A 329 -10.97 -15.44 10.84
C ILE A 329 -10.81 -16.68 9.98
N ALA A 330 -9.58 -17.16 9.79
CA ALA A 330 -9.30 -18.36 9.00
C ALA A 330 -9.95 -19.60 9.61
N ASP A 331 -9.81 -19.79 10.93
CA ASP A 331 -10.38 -20.93 11.65
C ASP A 331 -11.92 -20.91 11.61
N ALA A 332 -12.54 -19.75 11.86
CA ALA A 332 -14.00 -19.61 11.86
C ALA A 332 -14.62 -19.91 10.48
N ASN A 333 -13.92 -19.60 9.39
CA ASN A 333 -14.42 -19.78 8.03
C ASN A 333 -13.86 -21.04 7.33
N GLY A 334 -13.00 -21.81 7.98
CA GLY A 334 -12.36 -22.99 7.40
C GLY A 334 -11.45 -22.66 6.22
N LEU A 335 -10.64 -21.62 6.34
CA LEU A 335 -9.74 -21.13 5.29
C LEU A 335 -8.36 -21.79 5.36
N VAL A 336 -7.69 -21.86 4.21
CA VAL A 336 -6.30 -22.28 4.12
C VAL A 336 -5.40 -21.06 4.36
N HIS A 337 -5.02 -20.81 5.61
CA HIS A 337 -4.18 -19.66 5.97
C HIS A 337 -2.72 -19.85 5.54
N LEU A 338 -2.22 -18.90 4.75
CA LEU A 338 -0.83 -18.73 4.36
C LEU A 338 -0.22 -17.50 5.05
N GLY A 339 1.07 -17.61 5.37
CA GLY A 339 1.84 -16.51 5.94
C GLY A 339 2.69 -15.81 4.88
N CYS A 340 2.93 -14.51 5.07
CA CYS A 340 3.76 -13.72 4.17
C CYS A 340 5.27 -13.82 4.49
N TRP A 341 6.06 -14.33 3.54
CA TRP A 341 7.52 -14.41 3.70
C TRP A 341 8.22 -13.04 3.74
N VAL A 342 7.64 -12.00 3.14
CA VAL A 342 8.19 -10.62 3.23
C VAL A 342 8.15 -10.12 4.68
N HIS A 343 7.04 -10.36 5.38
CA HIS A 343 6.92 -10.00 6.80
C HIS A 343 7.92 -10.76 7.66
N ALA A 344 8.06 -12.09 7.46
CA ALA A 344 9.07 -12.87 8.17
C ALA A 344 10.49 -12.34 7.92
N ARG A 345 10.82 -12.01 6.67
CA ARG A 345 12.12 -11.44 6.29
C ARG A 345 12.39 -10.10 6.98
N ARG A 346 11.38 -9.25 7.15
CA ARG A 346 11.52 -7.91 7.74
C ARG A 346 12.11 -7.97 9.15
N TYR A 347 11.63 -8.89 9.99
CA TYR A 347 12.18 -9.06 11.34
C TYR A 347 13.69 -9.39 11.33
N PHE A 348 14.14 -10.24 10.42
CA PHE A 348 15.58 -10.54 10.28
C PHE A 348 16.38 -9.34 9.74
N VAL A 349 15.80 -8.56 8.84
CA VAL A 349 16.41 -7.32 8.34
C VAL A 349 16.54 -6.29 9.44
N GLU A 350 15.51 -6.07 10.27
CA GLU A 350 15.57 -5.17 11.42
C GLU A 350 16.66 -5.62 12.41
N ALA A 351 16.73 -6.92 12.72
CA ALA A 351 17.78 -7.49 13.56
C ALA A 351 19.18 -7.30 12.97
N GLN A 352 19.34 -7.48 11.65
CA GLN A 352 20.62 -7.27 10.98
C GLN A 352 21.03 -5.79 10.94
N LYS A 353 20.07 -4.91 10.69
CA LYS A 353 20.30 -3.46 10.61
C LYS A 353 20.96 -2.97 11.87
N VAL A 354 20.56 -3.42 13.06
CA VAL A 354 21.13 -2.95 14.34
C VAL A 354 22.63 -3.26 14.51
N LEU A 355 23.11 -4.35 13.92
CA LEU A 355 24.50 -4.78 14.02
C LEU A 355 25.48 -3.82 13.30
N PRO A 356 26.72 -3.67 13.80
CA PRO A 356 27.78 -2.95 13.08
C PRO A 356 28.03 -3.57 11.70
N LYS A 357 28.28 -2.76 10.66
CA LYS A 357 28.52 -3.26 9.28
C LYS A 357 29.61 -4.35 9.22
N LYS A 358 30.68 -4.22 10.02
CA LYS A 358 31.77 -5.21 10.13
C LYS A 358 31.33 -6.56 10.71
N ALA A 359 30.24 -6.58 11.49
CA ALA A 359 29.64 -7.78 12.07
C ALA A 359 28.48 -8.35 11.24
N GLN A 360 28.10 -7.72 10.13
CA GLN A 360 27.09 -8.21 9.18
C GLN A 360 27.69 -9.24 8.22
N GLY A 361 28.50 -10.17 8.73
CA GLY A 361 29.13 -11.21 7.95
C GLY A 361 28.11 -12.23 7.42
N ALA A 362 28.56 -13.04 6.46
CA ALA A 362 27.76 -14.14 5.90
C ALA A 362 27.39 -15.22 6.93
N HIS A 363 28.18 -15.33 8.01
CA HIS A 363 27.96 -16.27 9.11
C HIS A 363 27.00 -15.76 10.20
N GLN A 364 26.56 -14.50 10.13
CA GLN A 364 25.61 -13.98 11.10
C GLN A 364 24.23 -14.60 10.86
N PRO A 365 23.52 -15.10 11.90
CA PRO A 365 22.24 -15.80 11.72
C PRO A 365 21.21 -14.98 10.93
N SER A 366 21.05 -13.67 11.25
CA SER A 366 20.14 -12.80 10.52
C SER A 366 20.48 -12.67 9.03
N THR A 367 21.78 -12.61 8.67
CA THR A 367 22.22 -12.59 7.28
C THR A 367 21.91 -13.93 6.59
N GLN A 368 22.12 -15.06 7.26
CA GLN A 368 21.85 -16.39 6.72
C GLN A 368 20.37 -16.57 6.42
N PHE A 369 19.47 -16.20 7.34
CA PHE A 369 18.02 -16.21 7.10
C PHE A 369 17.63 -15.33 5.91
N ILE A 370 18.11 -14.08 5.85
CA ILE A 370 17.83 -13.18 4.72
C ILE A 370 18.28 -13.79 3.39
N THR A 371 19.45 -14.41 3.35
CA THR A 371 19.99 -15.06 2.14
C THR A 371 19.16 -16.27 1.73
N LEU A 372 18.79 -17.13 2.67
CA LEU A 372 17.95 -18.31 2.39
C LEU A 372 16.54 -17.91 1.93
N ILE A 373 15.93 -16.91 2.57
CA ILE A 373 14.64 -16.36 2.10
C ILE A 373 14.81 -15.77 0.70
N GLY A 374 15.91 -15.05 0.43
CA GLY A 374 16.22 -14.54 -0.91
C GLY A 374 16.30 -15.64 -1.97
N LYS A 375 16.80 -16.83 -1.62
CA LYS A 375 16.79 -18.00 -2.52
C LYS A 375 15.36 -18.46 -2.85
N LEU A 376 14.41 -18.40 -1.90
CA LEU A 376 13.01 -18.71 -2.17
C LEU A 376 12.42 -17.76 -3.22
N TYR A 377 12.64 -16.46 -3.07
CA TYR A 377 12.18 -15.46 -4.04
C TYR A 377 12.87 -15.58 -5.40
N ALA A 378 14.16 -15.90 -5.42
CA ALA A 378 14.86 -16.18 -6.67
C ALA A 378 14.23 -17.39 -7.39
N ALA A 379 13.80 -18.42 -6.65
CA ALA A 379 13.07 -19.53 -7.25
C ALA A 379 11.72 -19.06 -7.83
N GLU A 380 10.95 -18.28 -7.07
CA GLU A 380 9.66 -17.77 -7.54
C GLU A 380 9.80 -16.83 -8.76
N SER A 381 10.85 -16.02 -8.85
CA SER A 381 11.09 -15.14 -10.01
C SER A 381 11.49 -15.91 -11.28
N HIS A 382 12.20 -17.03 -11.14
CA HIS A 382 12.58 -17.91 -12.25
C HIS A 382 11.45 -18.87 -12.65
N ALA A 383 10.37 -18.94 -11.87
CA ALA A 383 9.19 -19.70 -12.23
C ALA A 383 8.35 -18.88 -13.23
N ASP A 384 8.39 -19.27 -14.51
CA ASP A 384 7.44 -18.77 -15.52
C ASP A 384 5.99 -18.79 -15.00
N GLN A 385 5.11 -18.05 -15.67
CA GLN A 385 3.65 -18.08 -15.45
C GLN A 385 3.03 -19.49 -15.60
N LYS A 386 3.78 -20.51 -16.05
CA LYS A 386 3.31 -21.89 -16.21
C LYS A 386 3.29 -22.65 -14.87
N PRO A 387 2.12 -23.09 -14.38
CA PRO A 387 1.98 -23.71 -13.05
C PRO A 387 2.85 -24.97 -12.83
N HIS A 388 3.04 -25.80 -13.85
CA HIS A 388 3.82 -27.04 -13.73
C HIS A 388 5.32 -26.79 -13.49
N ARG A 389 5.89 -25.73 -14.09
CA ARG A 389 7.29 -25.34 -13.86
C ARG A 389 7.48 -24.84 -12.43
N ARG A 390 6.55 -24.01 -11.97
CA ARG A 390 6.53 -23.50 -10.58
C ARG A 390 6.40 -24.64 -9.57
N ALA A 391 5.48 -25.58 -9.79
CA ALA A 391 5.34 -26.77 -8.95
C ALA A 391 6.64 -27.59 -8.84
N ARG A 392 7.30 -27.84 -9.98
CA ARG A 392 8.56 -28.60 -10.04
C ARG A 392 9.68 -27.89 -9.29
N LEU A 393 9.81 -26.57 -9.48
CA LEU A 393 10.84 -25.77 -8.82
C LEU A 393 10.60 -25.72 -7.31
N ARG A 394 9.35 -25.51 -6.87
CA ARG A 394 8.99 -25.57 -5.45
C ARG A 394 9.31 -26.93 -4.82
N ARG A 395 8.99 -28.04 -5.51
CA ARG A 395 9.26 -29.40 -5.03
C ARG A 395 10.76 -29.72 -4.90
N ARG A 396 11.57 -29.34 -5.90
CA ARG A 396 13.00 -29.69 -5.95
C ARG A 396 13.90 -28.72 -5.19
N TYR A 397 13.59 -27.43 -5.24
CA TYR A 397 14.47 -26.38 -4.75
C TYR A 397 13.89 -25.71 -3.49
N SER A 398 12.69 -25.14 -3.56
CA SER A 398 12.13 -24.37 -2.43
C SER A 398 11.95 -25.24 -1.17
N ARG A 399 11.52 -26.50 -1.30
CA ARG A 399 11.44 -27.43 -0.16
C ARG A 399 12.80 -27.70 0.49
N ALA A 400 13.87 -27.82 -0.30
CA ALA A 400 15.23 -28.02 0.24
C ALA A 400 15.72 -26.77 0.98
N VAL A 401 15.44 -25.57 0.45
CA VAL A 401 15.74 -24.30 1.10
C VAL A 401 14.92 -24.14 2.39
N LEU A 402 13.64 -24.50 2.39
CA LEU A 402 12.80 -24.49 3.59
C LEU A 402 13.34 -25.43 4.67
N ALA A 403 13.83 -26.62 4.30
CA ALA A 403 14.48 -27.53 5.25
C ALA A 403 15.73 -26.90 5.88
N GLN A 404 16.55 -26.18 5.11
CA GLN A 404 17.70 -25.44 5.63
C GLN A 404 17.28 -24.31 6.57
N ILE A 405 16.25 -23.55 6.22
CA ILE A 405 15.70 -22.49 7.09
C ILE A 405 15.19 -23.09 8.40
N ARG A 406 14.53 -24.26 8.33
CA ARG A 406 14.01 -24.93 9.53
C ARG A 406 15.12 -25.40 10.46
N ALA A 407 16.14 -26.05 9.92
CA ALA A 407 17.29 -26.49 10.71
C ALA A 407 17.99 -25.30 11.40
N LEU A 408 18.19 -24.20 10.67
CA LEU A 408 18.80 -22.98 11.22
C LEU A 408 17.91 -22.31 12.29
N LEU A 409 16.59 -22.37 12.13
CA LEU A 409 15.65 -21.91 13.15
C LEU A 409 15.77 -22.74 14.43
N ASP A 410 15.73 -24.07 14.31
CA ASP A 410 15.78 -24.97 15.47
C ASP A 410 17.13 -24.84 16.22
N GLU A 411 18.24 -24.58 15.52
CA GLU A 411 19.57 -24.33 16.10
C GLU A 411 19.62 -23.06 16.97
N HIS A 412 19.04 -21.96 16.47
CA HIS A 412 19.17 -20.65 17.12
C HIS A 412 18.01 -20.28 18.06
N LEU A 413 16.85 -20.92 17.94
CA LEU A 413 15.66 -20.56 18.72
C LEU A 413 15.87 -20.74 20.23
N ALA A 414 16.52 -21.82 20.66
CA ALA A 414 16.75 -22.10 22.08
C ALA A 414 17.91 -21.29 22.69
N THR A 415 18.84 -20.82 21.85
CA THR A 415 20.08 -20.15 22.30
C THR A 415 19.98 -18.62 22.25
N THR A 416 18.97 -18.07 21.59
CA THR A 416 18.78 -16.62 21.43
C THR A 416 17.81 -16.07 22.45
N ALA A 417 18.18 -14.98 23.13
CA ALA A 417 17.29 -14.29 24.06
C ALA A 417 16.00 -13.79 23.35
N PRO A 418 14.79 -14.15 23.81
CA PRO A 418 13.53 -13.82 23.13
C PRO A 418 13.25 -12.32 22.97
N SER A 419 13.77 -11.50 23.89
CA SER A 419 13.53 -10.05 23.94
C SER A 419 14.34 -9.25 22.92
N GLY A 420 15.48 -9.78 22.45
CA GLY A 420 16.32 -9.17 21.42
C GLY A 420 15.66 -9.21 20.04
N LEU A 421 16.12 -8.40 19.09
CA LEU A 421 15.49 -8.33 17.76
C LEU A 421 15.59 -9.64 16.99
N LEU A 422 16.73 -10.34 17.09
CA LEU A 422 16.89 -11.67 16.52
C LEU A 422 15.95 -12.69 17.18
N GLY A 423 15.81 -12.63 18.51
CA GLY A 423 14.87 -13.49 19.24
C GLY A 423 13.42 -13.28 18.81
N LYS A 424 13.00 -12.02 18.63
CA LYS A 424 11.68 -11.69 18.06
C LYS A 424 11.50 -12.24 16.65
N ALA A 425 12.52 -12.15 15.80
CA ALA A 425 12.48 -12.69 14.44
C ALA A 425 12.33 -14.22 14.43
N LEU A 426 13.09 -14.93 15.27
CA LEU A 426 13.03 -16.37 15.39
C LEU A 426 11.68 -16.85 15.94
N ASN A 427 11.16 -16.19 16.98
CA ASN A 427 9.84 -16.51 17.54
C ASN A 427 8.71 -16.27 16.54
N TYR A 428 8.76 -15.16 15.80
CA TYR A 428 7.79 -14.89 14.74
C TYR A 428 7.86 -15.97 13.64
N LEU A 429 9.07 -16.31 13.16
CA LEU A 429 9.26 -17.35 12.15
C LEU A 429 8.75 -18.72 12.64
N ALA A 430 9.02 -19.09 13.89
CA ALA A 430 8.56 -20.33 14.50
C ALA A 430 7.03 -20.38 14.60
N GLY A 431 6.39 -19.32 15.09
CA GLY A 431 4.93 -19.25 15.23
C GLY A 431 4.20 -19.25 13.88
N GLN A 432 4.79 -18.64 12.85
CA GLN A 432 4.20 -18.60 11.50
C GLN A 432 4.61 -19.77 10.61
N TRP A 433 5.55 -20.62 11.04
CA TRP A 433 6.10 -21.72 10.24
C TRP A 433 5.03 -22.62 9.59
N PRO A 434 3.97 -23.06 10.30
CA PRO A 434 2.94 -23.91 9.72
C PRO A 434 2.14 -23.26 8.58
N LYS A 435 2.22 -21.94 8.42
CA LYS A 435 1.54 -21.18 7.36
C LYS A 435 2.51 -20.76 6.28
N LEU A 436 3.73 -20.37 6.67
CA LEU A 436 4.80 -19.93 5.77
C LEU A 436 5.27 -21.06 4.85
N ASN A 437 5.33 -22.30 5.31
CA ASN A 437 5.81 -23.41 4.48
C ASN A 437 4.77 -23.88 3.44
N ARG A 438 3.48 -23.58 3.61
CA ARG A 438 2.38 -24.17 2.83
C ARG A 438 2.34 -23.75 1.38
N TYR A 439 2.89 -22.58 1.01
CA TYR A 439 2.86 -22.14 -0.40
C TYR A 439 3.49 -23.14 -1.38
N VAL A 440 4.38 -24.04 -0.91
CA VAL A 440 4.98 -25.10 -1.74
C VAL A 440 4.09 -26.33 -1.96
N GLU A 441 2.92 -26.39 -1.31
CA GLU A 441 1.93 -27.46 -1.46
C GLU A 441 1.15 -27.32 -2.77
N ASN A 442 0.92 -26.09 -3.24
CA ASN A 442 0.19 -25.81 -4.46
C ASN A 442 0.85 -24.67 -5.24
N ALA A 443 1.11 -24.87 -6.54
CA ALA A 443 1.76 -23.88 -7.40
C ALA A 443 0.97 -22.57 -7.58
N ALA A 444 -0.35 -22.59 -7.40
CA ALA A 444 -1.18 -21.39 -7.48
C ALA A 444 -1.04 -20.49 -6.25
N TRP A 445 -0.58 -21.02 -5.12
CA TRP A 445 -0.53 -20.27 -3.87
C TRP A 445 0.61 -19.24 -3.86
N PRO A 446 0.33 -18.00 -3.42
CA PRO A 446 1.33 -16.94 -3.34
C PRO A 446 2.33 -17.20 -2.21
N ILE A 447 3.54 -16.65 -2.34
CA ILE A 447 4.58 -16.68 -1.30
C ILE A 447 4.46 -15.50 -0.31
N ASP A 448 3.81 -14.41 -0.72
CA ASP A 448 3.73 -13.16 0.02
C ASP A 448 2.40 -12.42 -0.19
N ASN A 449 2.23 -11.37 0.61
CA ASN A 449 1.07 -10.47 0.60
C ASN A 449 1.34 -9.13 -0.12
N ASN A 450 2.45 -9.01 -0.85
CA ASN A 450 2.83 -7.76 -1.51
C ASN A 450 1.76 -7.20 -2.46
N PRO A 451 0.98 -8.02 -3.20
CA PRO A 451 -0.11 -7.49 -4.02
C PRO A 451 -1.13 -6.68 -3.20
N CYS A 452 -1.44 -7.11 -1.97
CA CYS A 452 -2.38 -6.42 -1.09
C CYS A 452 -1.74 -5.16 -0.48
N GLU A 453 -0.47 -5.25 -0.06
CA GLU A 453 0.30 -4.08 0.40
C GLU A 453 0.38 -2.98 -0.69
N ASN A 454 0.54 -3.38 -1.95
CA ASN A 454 0.54 -2.46 -3.08
C ASN A 454 -0.85 -1.88 -3.34
N ALA A 455 -1.91 -2.64 -3.09
CA ALA A 455 -3.29 -2.17 -3.20
C ALA A 455 -3.64 -1.14 -2.11
N ILE A 456 -3.11 -1.25 -0.89
CA ILE A 456 -3.38 -0.29 0.21
C ILE A 456 -2.56 1.00 0.09
N ARG A 457 -1.43 0.97 -0.65
CA ARG A 457 -0.50 2.09 -0.79
C ARG A 457 -1.16 3.41 -1.26
N PRO A 458 -2.03 3.46 -2.28
CA PRO A 458 -2.71 4.70 -2.68
C PRO A 458 -3.51 5.34 -1.54
N PHE A 459 -4.18 4.53 -0.71
CA PHE A 459 -4.87 5.02 0.47
C PHE A 459 -3.91 5.65 1.48
N VAL A 460 -2.79 4.98 1.75
CA VAL A 460 -1.77 5.48 2.69
C VAL A 460 -1.19 6.81 2.22
N VAL A 461 -0.82 6.91 0.93
CA VAL A 461 -0.28 8.14 0.34
C VAL A 461 -1.32 9.26 0.43
N GLY A 462 -2.57 9.00 0.04
CA GLY A 462 -3.65 9.96 0.18
C GLY A 462 -3.86 10.40 1.64
N ARG A 463 -3.88 9.46 2.58
CA ARG A 463 -4.04 9.73 4.02
C ARG A 463 -2.98 10.70 4.55
N ARG A 464 -1.75 10.70 4.04
CA ARG A 464 -0.74 11.71 4.43
C ARG A 464 -1.16 13.13 4.04
N ALA A 465 -1.93 13.29 2.96
CA ALA A 465 -2.35 14.60 2.45
C ALA A 465 -3.62 15.13 3.14
N TRP A 466 -4.56 14.26 3.55
CA TRP A 466 -5.82 14.67 4.20
C TRP A 466 -5.94 14.33 5.69
N LEU A 467 -5.02 13.53 6.23
CA LEU A 467 -4.81 13.15 7.65
C LEU A 467 -5.93 12.33 8.32
N PHE A 468 -7.18 12.77 8.24
CA PHE A 468 -8.33 12.15 8.92
C PHE A 468 -9.61 12.21 8.09
N ALA A 469 -10.57 11.35 8.42
CA ALA A 469 -11.95 11.50 8.00
C ALA A 469 -12.75 12.25 9.07
N ASP A 470 -13.63 13.17 8.68
CA ASP A 470 -14.44 13.93 9.65
C ASP A 470 -15.54 13.06 10.28
N THR A 471 -16.20 12.21 9.47
CA THR A 471 -17.33 11.37 9.90
C THR A 471 -17.17 9.92 9.45
N THR A 472 -17.91 9.01 10.10
CA THR A 472 -18.01 7.60 9.69
C THR A 472 -18.57 7.44 8.28
N GLY A 473 -19.56 8.26 7.89
CA GLY A 473 -20.09 8.30 6.52
C GLY A 473 -19.02 8.69 5.50
N GLY A 474 -18.17 9.68 5.82
CA GLY A 474 -17.03 10.06 4.99
C GLY A 474 -15.98 8.95 4.85
N ALA A 475 -15.73 8.19 5.92
CA ALA A 475 -14.82 7.05 5.90
C ALA A 475 -15.38 5.90 5.05
N LYS A 476 -16.65 5.53 5.21
CA LYS A 476 -17.34 4.49 4.41
C LYS A 476 -17.40 4.86 2.93
N ALA A 477 -17.81 6.10 2.61
CA ALA A 477 -17.84 6.58 1.23
C ALA A 477 -16.44 6.56 0.60
N SER A 478 -15.40 6.94 1.36
CA SER A 478 -14.03 6.85 0.89
C SER A 478 -13.61 5.39 0.61
N ALA A 479 -14.01 4.45 1.46
CA ALA A 479 -13.74 3.03 1.26
C ALA A 479 -14.39 2.51 -0.04
N ASN A 480 -15.67 2.83 -0.27
CA ASN A 480 -16.38 2.45 -1.51
C ASN A 480 -15.71 3.06 -2.75
N LEU A 481 -15.34 4.34 -2.69
CA LEU A 481 -14.75 5.04 -3.84
C LEU A 481 -13.31 4.60 -4.13
N TYR A 482 -12.48 4.34 -3.11
CA TYR A 482 -11.18 3.70 -3.31
C TYR A 482 -11.33 2.30 -3.93
N SER A 483 -12.33 1.52 -3.49
CA SER A 483 -12.58 0.18 -4.03
C SER A 483 -12.85 0.21 -5.53
N LEU A 484 -13.69 1.13 -6.01
CA LEU A 484 -13.95 1.29 -7.44
C LEU A 484 -12.70 1.71 -8.20
N VAL A 485 -12.00 2.75 -7.73
CA VAL A 485 -10.81 3.29 -8.41
C VAL A 485 -9.70 2.26 -8.51
N GLU A 486 -9.38 1.58 -7.41
CA GLU A 486 -8.32 0.59 -7.37
C GLU A 486 -8.70 -0.68 -8.14
N THR A 487 -9.97 -1.06 -8.15
CA THR A 487 -10.46 -2.17 -8.99
C THR A 487 -10.37 -1.82 -10.48
N CYS A 488 -10.71 -0.59 -10.89
CA CYS A 488 -10.53 -0.15 -12.28
C CYS A 488 -9.06 -0.27 -12.71
N LYS A 489 -8.13 0.24 -11.89
CA LYS A 489 -6.68 0.13 -12.13
C LYS A 489 -6.23 -1.32 -12.25
N ALA A 490 -6.73 -2.20 -11.38
CA ALA A 490 -6.39 -3.62 -11.40
C ALA A 490 -6.88 -4.34 -12.68
N ASN A 491 -7.95 -3.85 -13.29
CA ASN A 491 -8.52 -4.37 -14.54
C ASN A 491 -8.01 -3.64 -15.79
N GLY A 492 -7.11 -2.66 -15.67
CA GLY A 492 -6.65 -1.85 -16.81
C GLY A 492 -7.72 -0.92 -17.39
N VAL A 493 -8.75 -0.60 -16.61
CA VAL A 493 -9.86 0.27 -17.00
C VAL A 493 -9.58 1.71 -16.56
N ASP A 494 -9.80 2.67 -17.46
CA ASP A 494 -9.74 4.10 -17.11
C ASP A 494 -10.83 4.45 -16.08
N ALA A 495 -10.42 4.81 -14.87
CA ALA A 495 -11.34 5.04 -13.77
C ALA A 495 -12.23 6.26 -14.00
N TYR A 496 -11.73 7.31 -14.67
CA TYR A 496 -12.52 8.52 -14.93
C TYR A 496 -13.69 8.22 -15.87
N ARG A 497 -13.40 7.53 -16.98
CA ARG A 497 -14.39 7.06 -17.96
C ARG A 497 -15.39 6.13 -17.31
N TYR A 498 -14.91 5.11 -16.60
CA TYR A 498 -15.77 4.16 -15.90
C TYR A 498 -16.72 4.85 -14.91
N LEU A 499 -16.19 5.70 -14.02
CA LEU A 499 -17.01 6.38 -13.00
C LEU A 499 -18.03 7.32 -13.65
N THR A 500 -17.66 8.00 -14.73
CA THR A 500 -18.57 8.87 -15.48
C THR A 500 -19.76 8.09 -16.03
N GLU A 501 -19.52 6.93 -16.65
CA GLU A 501 -20.59 6.08 -17.18
C GLU A 501 -21.39 5.39 -16.06
N LEU A 502 -20.71 4.90 -15.01
CA LEU A 502 -21.34 4.34 -13.83
C LEU A 502 -22.35 5.32 -13.25
N PHE A 503 -21.96 6.57 -12.99
CA PHE A 503 -22.84 7.56 -12.37
C PHE A 503 -24.01 7.98 -13.28
N LYS A 504 -23.87 7.85 -14.61
CA LYS A 504 -24.97 8.08 -15.56
C LYS A 504 -25.96 6.91 -15.58
N ALA A 505 -25.47 5.68 -15.45
CA ALA A 505 -26.25 4.46 -15.61
C ALA A 505 -26.92 4.01 -14.30
N LEU A 506 -26.25 4.18 -13.16
CA LEU A 506 -26.71 3.76 -11.83
C LEU A 506 -28.16 4.21 -11.48
N PRO A 507 -28.63 5.43 -11.80
CA PRO A 507 -30.01 5.84 -11.51
C PRO A 507 -31.09 5.08 -12.31
N TYR A 508 -30.68 4.30 -13.30
CA TYR A 508 -31.56 3.53 -14.17
C TYR A 508 -31.52 2.03 -13.87
N ALA A 509 -30.57 1.56 -13.06
CA ALA A 509 -30.50 0.18 -12.63
C ALA A 509 -31.70 -0.15 -11.71
N ARG A 510 -32.43 -1.22 -12.04
CA ARG A 510 -33.63 -1.67 -11.32
C ARG A 510 -33.56 -3.13 -10.88
N SER A 511 -32.59 -3.89 -11.37
CA SER A 511 -32.34 -5.29 -10.99
C SER A 511 -30.86 -5.53 -10.63
N ALA A 512 -30.58 -6.68 -10.02
CA ALA A 512 -29.22 -7.15 -9.79
C ALA A 512 -28.44 -7.33 -11.11
N ASP A 513 -29.08 -7.82 -12.17
CA ASP A 513 -28.47 -7.96 -13.50
C ASP A 513 -28.05 -6.60 -14.08
N ASP A 514 -28.85 -5.55 -13.86
CA ASP A 514 -28.48 -4.19 -14.26
C ASP A 514 -27.22 -3.73 -13.52
N ASP A 515 -27.15 -3.97 -12.20
CA ASP A 515 -25.99 -3.63 -11.37
C ASP A 515 -24.74 -4.44 -11.76
N GLU A 516 -24.89 -5.72 -12.13
CA GLU A 516 -23.79 -6.58 -12.59
C GLU A 516 -23.19 -6.06 -13.91
N ALA A 517 -24.04 -5.56 -14.81
CA ALA A 517 -23.58 -4.91 -16.04
C ALA A 517 -22.77 -3.62 -15.78
N LEU A 518 -22.84 -3.05 -14.58
CA LEU A 518 -22.09 -1.87 -14.16
C LEU A 518 -20.75 -2.20 -13.50
N LEU A 519 -20.37 -3.47 -13.35
CA LEU A 519 -19.08 -3.85 -12.77
C LEU A 519 -17.89 -3.31 -13.59
N PRO A 520 -16.73 -3.01 -12.96
CA PRO A 520 -15.57 -2.42 -13.62
C PRO A 520 -15.11 -3.15 -14.88
N TRP A 521 -15.04 -4.48 -14.86
CA TRP A 521 -14.62 -5.30 -16.00
C TRP A 521 -15.70 -5.49 -17.07
N MET A 522 -16.98 -5.26 -16.76
CA MET A 522 -18.09 -5.37 -17.72
C MET A 522 -18.29 -4.04 -18.46
N LEU A 523 -18.47 -2.96 -17.71
CA LEU A 523 -18.73 -1.62 -18.26
C LEU A 523 -17.46 -1.01 -18.87
N GLY A 524 -16.30 -1.25 -18.26
CA GLY A 524 -15.02 -0.69 -18.69
C GLY A 524 -14.57 -1.19 -20.06
N GLN A 525 -14.87 -2.44 -20.41
CA GLN A 525 -14.46 -3.09 -21.66
C GLN A 525 -15.39 -2.80 -22.85
N ARG A 526 -16.69 -2.57 -22.58
CA ARG A 526 -17.71 -2.30 -23.62
C ARG A 526 -17.41 -1.07 -24.49
N THR A 527 -16.62 -0.14 -24.00
CA THR A 527 -16.37 1.16 -24.65
C THR A 527 -15.15 1.17 -25.57
N ASP A 528 -14.29 0.15 -25.51
CA ASP A 528 -13.16 0.01 -26.44
C ASP A 528 -13.59 -0.64 -27.77
N THR A 529 -14.71 -1.37 -27.78
CA THR A 529 -15.23 -2.03 -28.99
C THR A 529 -16.02 -1.08 -29.90
N THR A 530 -16.44 0.09 -29.41
CA THR A 530 -17.21 1.09 -30.19
C THR A 530 -16.36 2.16 -30.86
N ALA A 531 -15.03 2.03 -30.84
CA ALA A 531 -14.08 2.95 -31.46
C ALA A 531 -13.29 2.32 -32.63
N ALA A 532 -13.90 1.39 -33.37
CA ALA A 532 -13.38 0.81 -34.61
C ALA A 532 -14.25 1.21 -35.81
#